data_AF-A0A382LJW4-F1
#
_entry.id   AF-A0A382LJW4-F1
#
_cell.length_a   1.000
_cell.length_b   1.000
_cell.length_c   1.000
_cell.angle_alpha   90.00
_cell.angle_beta   90.00
_cell.angle_gamma   90.00
#
_symmetry.space_group_name_H-M   'P 1'
#
loop_
_entity.id
_entity.type
_entity.pdbx_description
1 polymer ?
#
loop_
_entity_poly.entity_id
_entity_poly.type
_entity_poly.pdbx_seq_one_letter_code
_entity_poly.pdbx_strand_id
1 'polypeptide(L)'
;MTHRYFHTEDLGYDYNRGTYLIVLSDSSLSSILKDEYTGNFVHFKRTQGYDVEVVTFDAVGGTANNLKNYLHYYYENITSMLEYVLLIGDINGSYAIPSFTIPSYNESEQDVTDYPYTFFNNQDILNPKYFIGRWSIRSQDDLIKVKMRSIQYIKLDYISDHT
;
A
#
# COMPACT_ATOMS: atom_id res chain seq x y z
N MET A 1 27.88 -8.50 -10.47
CA MET A 1 26.81 -8.88 -11.42
C MET A 1 26.01 -10.02 -10.82
N THR A 2 24.88 -9.70 -10.18
CA THR A 2 23.99 -10.66 -9.53
C THR A 2 23.17 -11.39 -10.59
N HIS A 3 23.43 -12.70 -10.74
CA HIS A 3 22.69 -13.57 -11.65
C HIS A 3 21.27 -13.78 -11.11
N ARG A 4 20.26 -13.38 -11.89
CA ARG A 4 18.87 -13.79 -11.67
C ARG A 4 18.74 -15.20 -12.24
N TYR A 5 18.78 -16.21 -11.39
CA TYR A 5 18.52 -17.59 -11.79
C TYR A 5 17.00 -17.75 -11.95
N PHE A 6 16.55 -18.01 -13.17
CA PHE A 6 15.30 -18.74 -13.36
C PHE A 6 15.65 -20.22 -13.30
N HIS A 7 15.07 -20.93 -12.34
CA HIS A 7 15.34 -22.34 -12.14
C HIS A 7 14.80 -23.16 -13.33
N THR A 8 15.62 -24.07 -13.86
CA THR A 8 15.30 -24.95 -14.98
C THR A 8 14.58 -26.24 -14.57
N GLU A 9 14.46 -26.49 -13.26
CA GLU A 9 13.71 -27.61 -12.68
C GLU A 9 12.68 -27.07 -11.69
N ASP A 10 11.52 -27.72 -11.62
CA ASP A 10 10.45 -27.37 -10.68
C ASP A 10 10.90 -27.76 -9.26
N LEU A 11 11.41 -26.77 -8.52
CA LEU A 11 11.94 -26.96 -7.17
C LEU A 11 10.82 -27.15 -6.11
N GLY A 12 9.55 -27.17 -6.51
CA GLY A 12 8.42 -27.22 -5.58
C GLY A 12 8.24 -25.94 -4.76
N TYR A 13 8.91 -24.85 -5.17
CA TYR A 13 8.66 -23.52 -4.62
C TYR A 13 7.46 -22.91 -5.35
N ASP A 14 6.34 -22.84 -4.65
CA ASP A 14 5.16 -22.14 -5.14
C ASP A 14 5.40 -20.63 -4.95
N TYR A 15 5.86 -19.97 -6.02
CA TYR A 15 6.12 -18.52 -6.02
C TYR A 15 4.80 -17.76 -6.04
N ASN A 16 4.14 -17.70 -4.90
CA ASN A 16 2.92 -16.95 -4.70
C ASN A 16 3.25 -15.49 -4.33
N ARG A 17 2.42 -14.56 -4.82
CA ARG A 17 2.51 -13.15 -4.43
C ARG A 17 2.14 -13.01 -2.97
N GLY A 18 2.75 -12.02 -2.31
CA GLY A 18 2.41 -11.71 -0.93
C GLY A 18 1.06 -11.00 -0.77
N THR A 19 0.79 -10.60 0.46
CA THR A 19 -0.39 -9.82 0.80
C THR A 19 -0.24 -8.36 0.37
N TYR A 20 -1.30 -7.80 -0.21
CA TYR A 20 -1.46 -6.38 -0.49
C TYR A 20 -2.49 -5.80 0.49
N LEU A 21 -2.00 -5.17 1.56
CA LEU A 21 -2.84 -4.59 2.60
C LEU A 21 -3.22 -3.15 2.24
N ILE A 22 -4.50 -2.84 2.25
CA ILE A 22 -5.03 -1.50 2.00
C ILE A 22 -5.63 -0.95 3.30
N VAL A 23 -5.13 0.20 3.74
CA VAL A 23 -5.63 0.91 4.92
C VAL A 23 -6.41 2.13 4.45
N LEU A 24 -7.71 2.11 4.67
CA LEU A 24 -8.62 3.21 4.33
C LEU A 24 -8.74 4.17 5.51
N SER A 25 -8.68 5.47 5.25
CA SER A 25 -8.92 6.47 6.30
C SER A 25 -10.35 6.39 6.85
N ASP A 26 -11.32 6.05 6.00
CA ASP A 26 -12.74 5.96 6.35
C ASP A 26 -13.42 4.80 5.63
N SER A 27 -14.45 4.23 6.25
CA SER A 27 -15.20 3.09 5.71
C SER A 27 -15.96 3.39 4.41
N SER A 28 -16.38 4.64 4.19
CA SER A 28 -17.10 5.06 2.97
C SER A 28 -16.27 4.91 1.70
N LEU A 29 -14.94 4.89 1.80
CA LEU A 29 -14.04 4.70 0.67
C LEU A 29 -14.03 3.26 0.15
N SER A 30 -14.49 2.30 0.96
CA SER A 30 -14.46 0.86 0.63
C SER A 30 -15.38 0.53 -0.55
N SER A 31 -16.57 1.13 -0.61
CA SER A 31 -17.51 0.94 -1.72
C SER A 31 -16.93 1.50 -3.03
N ILE A 32 -16.29 2.67 -2.97
CA ILE A 32 -15.64 3.31 -4.12
C ILE A 32 -14.47 2.47 -4.61
N LEU A 33 -13.65 1.93 -3.71
CA LEU A 33 -12.51 1.10 -4.09
C LEU A 33 -12.93 -0.18 -4.82
N LYS A 34 -14.09 -0.74 -4.44
CA LYS A 34 -14.66 -1.98 -4.98
C LYS A 34 -15.69 -1.76 -6.08
N ASP A 35 -15.96 -0.51 -6.43
CA ASP A 35 -16.94 -0.18 -7.47
C ASP A 35 -16.49 -0.70 -8.83
N GLU A 36 -17.33 -1.53 -9.45
CA GLU A 36 -17.06 -2.13 -10.76
C GLU A 36 -17.17 -1.11 -11.90
N TYR A 37 -18.04 -0.10 -11.79
CA TYR A 37 -18.25 0.90 -12.85
C TYR A 37 -17.00 1.76 -13.09
N THR A 38 -16.32 2.14 -12.01
CA THR A 38 -15.05 2.88 -12.07
C THR A 38 -13.81 1.98 -11.93
N GLY A 39 -14.00 0.66 -12.00
CA GLY A 39 -12.98 -0.37 -11.89
C GLY A 39 -12.71 -0.81 -10.45
N ASN A 40 -12.98 -2.08 -10.14
CA ASN A 40 -12.75 -2.66 -8.82
C ASN A 40 -11.26 -2.91 -8.60
N PHE A 41 -10.62 -2.08 -7.78
CA PHE A 41 -9.18 -2.15 -7.54
C PHE A 41 -8.78 -3.39 -6.74
N VAL A 42 -9.61 -3.81 -5.79
CA VAL A 42 -9.37 -5.01 -4.97
C VAL A 42 -9.39 -6.25 -5.85
N HIS A 43 -10.42 -6.40 -6.68
CA HIS A 43 -10.50 -7.51 -7.63
C HIS A 43 -9.35 -7.45 -8.62
N PHE A 44 -9.06 -6.28 -9.19
CA PHE A 44 -7.94 -6.10 -10.11
C PHE A 44 -6.62 -6.56 -9.50
N LYS A 45 -6.29 -6.17 -8.26
CA LYS A 45 -5.06 -6.63 -7.59
C LYS A 45 -5.04 -8.13 -7.33
N ARG A 46 -6.19 -8.74 -7.00
CA ARG A 46 -6.32 -10.20 -6.89
C ARG A 46 -6.07 -10.91 -8.22
N THR A 47 -6.50 -10.34 -9.36
CA THR A 47 -6.17 -10.91 -10.69
C THR A 47 -4.68 -10.85 -11.02
N GLN A 48 -3.90 -10.00 -10.34
CA GLN A 48 -2.44 -9.97 -10.44
C GLN A 48 -1.74 -10.96 -9.49
N GLY A 49 -2.51 -11.81 -8.80
CA GLY A 49 -2.03 -12.85 -7.89
C GLY A 49 -1.93 -12.45 -6.42
N TYR A 50 -2.17 -11.18 -6.06
CA TYR A 50 -2.06 -10.73 -4.66
C TYR A 50 -3.22 -11.18 -3.78
N ASP A 51 -2.92 -11.53 -2.53
CA ASP A 51 -3.93 -11.61 -1.47
C ASP A 51 -4.24 -10.21 -0.96
N VAL A 52 -5.40 -9.67 -1.36
CA VAL A 52 -5.77 -8.30 -1.02
C VAL A 52 -6.66 -8.26 0.22
N GLU A 53 -6.17 -7.56 1.24
CA GLU A 53 -6.92 -7.25 2.47
C GLU A 53 -7.19 -5.76 2.60
N VAL A 54 -8.34 -5.42 3.19
CA VAL A 54 -8.76 -4.02 3.36
C VAL A 54 -9.20 -3.81 4.80
N VAL A 55 -8.59 -2.84 5.46
CA VAL A 55 -8.91 -2.42 6.84
C VAL A 55 -9.16 -0.93 6.90
N THR A 56 -9.84 -0.46 7.93
CA THR A 56 -10.02 0.98 8.18
C THR A 56 -9.07 1.46 9.26
N PHE A 57 -8.66 2.72 9.16
CA PHE A 57 -7.76 3.35 10.11
C PHE A 57 -8.35 3.39 11.52
N ASP A 58 -9.65 3.64 11.64
CA ASP A 58 -10.35 3.60 12.93
C ASP A 58 -10.35 2.18 13.55
N ALA A 59 -10.50 1.13 12.73
CA ALA A 59 -10.49 -0.25 13.23
C ALA A 59 -9.12 -0.66 13.79
N VAL A 60 -8.03 -0.03 13.34
CA VAL A 60 -6.68 -0.26 13.85
C VAL A 60 -6.29 0.74 14.95
N GLY A 61 -7.24 1.50 15.47
CA GLY A 61 -7.07 2.37 16.64
C GLY A 61 -6.78 3.84 16.33
N GLY A 62 -6.91 4.28 15.07
CA GLY A 62 -7.05 5.70 14.72
C GLY A 62 -5.85 6.62 15.02
N THR A 63 -4.66 6.07 15.28
CA THR A 63 -3.43 6.85 15.49
C THR A 63 -2.26 6.26 14.72
N ALA A 64 -1.25 7.08 14.40
CA ALA A 64 -0.05 6.60 13.71
C ALA A 64 0.67 5.47 14.48
N ASN A 65 0.78 5.59 15.81
CA ASN A 65 1.41 4.56 16.62
C ASN A 65 0.57 3.27 16.63
N ASN A 66 -0.75 3.37 16.71
CA ASN A 66 -1.62 2.20 16.68
C ASN A 66 -1.57 1.50 15.32
N LEU A 67 -1.58 2.26 14.21
CA LEU A 67 -1.38 1.71 12.87
C LEU A 67 0.00 1.03 12.75
N LYS A 68 1.08 1.67 13.21
CA LYS A 68 2.42 1.06 13.19
C LYS A 68 2.48 -0.25 13.99
N ASN A 69 1.87 -0.27 15.18
CA ASN A 69 1.79 -1.47 16.02
C ASN A 69 0.93 -2.56 15.38
N TYR A 70 -0.17 -2.18 14.74
CA TYR A 70 -1.03 -3.10 13.99
C TYR A 70 -0.25 -3.75 12.85
N LEU A 71 0.49 -2.97 12.04
CA LEU A 71 1.28 -3.51 10.94
C LEU A 71 2.40 -4.43 11.44
N HIS A 72 3.01 -4.11 12.58
CA HIS A 72 3.97 -4.99 13.25
C HIS A 72 3.34 -6.33 13.65
N TYR A 73 2.20 -6.27 14.33
CA TYR A 73 1.46 -7.47 14.71
C TYR A 73 1.04 -8.30 13.49
N TYR A 74 0.57 -7.65 12.43
CA TYR A 74 0.12 -8.28 11.19
C TYR A 74 1.26 -9.03 10.51
N TYR A 75 2.43 -8.39 10.38
CA TYR A 75 3.62 -9.00 9.79
C TYR A 75 4.12 -10.22 10.59
N GLU A 76 4.16 -10.12 11.92
CA GLU A 76 4.72 -11.18 12.77
C GLU A 76 3.74 -12.34 13.04
N ASN A 77 2.43 -12.07 13.11
CA ASN A 77 1.45 -13.05 13.62
C ASN A 77 0.40 -13.49 12.59
N ILE A 78 0.14 -12.69 11.54
CA ILE A 78 -0.90 -13.01 10.54
C ILE A 78 -0.26 -13.56 9.27
N THR A 79 0.70 -12.82 8.69
CA THR A 79 1.39 -13.26 7.47
C THR A 79 2.79 -12.66 7.38
N SER A 80 3.78 -13.54 7.30
CA SER A 80 5.17 -13.14 7.02
C SER A 80 5.39 -12.71 5.57
N MET A 81 4.37 -12.86 4.71
CA MET A 81 4.41 -12.51 3.28
C MET A 81 3.71 -11.19 2.97
N LEU A 82 3.59 -10.26 3.93
CA LEU A 82 3.12 -8.91 3.62
C LEU A 82 4.10 -8.21 2.66
N GLU A 83 3.66 -7.87 1.45
CA GLU A 83 4.51 -7.33 0.39
C GLU A 83 4.30 -5.82 0.22
N TYR A 84 3.04 -5.38 0.25
CA TYR A 84 2.66 -3.97 0.06
C TYR A 84 1.64 -3.51 1.10
N VAL A 85 1.84 -2.28 1.59
CA VAL A 85 0.86 -1.52 2.35
C VAL A 85 0.51 -0.25 1.57
N LEU A 86 -0.77 -0.08 1.24
CA LEU A 86 -1.30 1.12 0.61
C LEU A 86 -2.18 1.89 1.59
N LEU A 87 -1.77 3.11 1.93
CA LEU A 87 -2.58 4.04 2.70
C LEU A 87 -3.46 4.85 1.74
N ILE A 88 -4.76 4.90 1.97
CA ILE A 88 -5.68 5.75 1.21
C ILE A 88 -6.25 6.81 2.15
N GLY A 89 -5.68 8.00 2.06
CA GLY A 89 -5.91 9.12 2.96
C GLY A 89 -4.75 10.12 2.92
N ASP A 90 -5.03 11.36 3.29
CA ASP A 90 -4.03 12.43 3.39
C ASP A 90 -3.46 12.52 4.82
N ILE A 91 -2.40 13.30 5.03
CA ILE A 91 -1.80 13.47 6.37
C ILE A 91 -2.72 14.21 7.34
N ASN A 92 -3.69 14.97 6.81
CA ASN A 92 -4.67 15.75 7.55
C ASN A 92 -5.97 15.92 6.73
N GLY A 93 -6.98 16.57 7.33
CA GLY A 93 -8.27 16.82 6.70
C GLY A 93 -9.31 15.74 6.97
N SER A 94 -10.30 15.63 6.09
CA SER A 94 -11.46 14.73 6.29
C SER A 94 -11.12 13.24 6.17
N TYR A 95 -10.02 12.91 5.50
CA TYR A 95 -9.56 11.54 5.26
C TYR A 95 -8.14 11.38 5.82
N ALA A 96 -7.96 11.70 7.10
CA ALA A 96 -6.66 11.78 7.74
C ALA A 96 -6.11 10.39 8.13
N ILE A 97 -4.91 10.09 7.66
CA ILE A 97 -4.03 9.04 8.18
C ILE A 97 -2.71 9.74 8.52
N PRO A 98 -2.37 9.96 9.80
CA PRO A 98 -1.17 10.69 10.16
C PRO A 98 0.09 9.99 9.65
N SER A 99 1.14 10.78 9.44
CA SER A 99 2.46 10.30 9.04
C SER A 99 3.47 10.61 10.15
N PHE A 100 4.72 10.20 9.98
CA PHE A 100 5.79 10.55 10.90
C PHE A 100 6.63 11.68 10.33
N THR A 101 7.46 12.27 11.18
CA THR A 101 8.39 13.33 10.79
C THR A 101 9.81 12.92 11.12
N ILE A 102 10.74 13.27 10.26
CA ILE A 102 12.18 13.08 10.45
C ILE A 102 12.89 14.43 10.31
N PRO A 103 14.03 14.64 10.98
CA PRO A 103 14.83 15.84 10.75
C PRO A 103 15.27 15.92 9.30
N SER A 104 15.08 17.06 8.65
CA SER A 104 15.64 17.27 7.31
C SER A 104 17.16 17.34 7.38
N TYR A 105 17.83 16.88 6.32
CA TYR A 105 19.29 16.97 6.21
C TYR A 105 19.76 18.39 5.87
N ASN A 106 18.96 19.13 5.10
CA ASN A 106 19.33 20.44 4.57
C ASN A 106 18.66 21.62 5.29
N GLU A 107 17.57 21.36 6.01
CA GLU A 107 16.68 22.39 6.54
C GLU A 107 16.42 22.18 8.04
N SER A 108 16.03 23.24 8.74
CA SER A 108 15.63 23.15 10.16
C SER A 108 14.24 22.55 10.34
N GLU A 109 13.48 22.40 9.26
CA GLU A 109 12.13 21.83 9.26
C GLU A 109 12.19 20.30 9.35
N GLN A 110 11.09 19.69 9.79
CA GLN A 110 10.98 18.24 9.80
C GLN A 110 10.26 17.77 8.53
N ASP A 111 10.88 16.82 7.84
CA ASP A 111 10.34 16.19 6.64
C ASP A 111 9.30 15.13 7.02
N VAL A 112 8.15 15.15 6.34
CA VAL A 112 7.08 14.16 6.56
C VAL A 112 7.37 12.88 5.79
N THR A 113 7.23 11.72 6.43
CA THR A 113 7.50 10.42 5.81
C THR A 113 6.69 9.28 6.42
N ASP A 114 6.18 8.41 5.56
CA ASP A 114 5.53 7.15 5.94
C ASP A 114 6.54 6.01 6.17
N TYR A 115 7.83 6.24 5.90
CA TYR A 115 8.86 5.22 6.04
C TYR A 115 8.90 4.55 7.43
N PRO A 116 8.67 5.26 8.56
CA PRO A 116 8.66 4.63 9.88
C PRO A 116 7.55 3.60 10.10
N TYR A 117 6.56 3.48 9.21
CA TYR A 117 5.63 2.37 9.23
C TYR A 117 6.27 1.05 8.77
N THR A 118 7.40 1.06 8.07
CA THR A 118 7.96 -0.13 7.39
C THR A 118 8.96 -0.94 8.22
N PHE A 119 9.37 -0.43 9.38
CA PHE A 119 10.32 -1.08 10.26
C PHE A 119 9.89 -0.97 11.74
N PHE A 120 10.27 -1.97 12.53
CA PHE A 120 9.81 -2.12 13.92
C PHE A 120 10.91 -1.93 14.95
N ASN A 121 12.18 -2.03 14.54
CA ASN A 121 13.35 -1.73 15.36
C ASN A 121 14.19 -0.65 14.67
N ASN A 122 14.61 0.36 15.42
CA ASN A 122 15.47 1.44 14.92
C ASN A 122 16.85 0.96 14.46
N GLN A 123 17.30 -0.21 14.94
CA GLN A 123 18.53 -0.85 14.46
C GLN A 123 18.39 -1.38 13.02
N ASP A 124 17.15 -1.63 12.56
CA ASP A 124 16.83 -2.18 11.24
C ASP A 124 16.26 -1.11 10.29
N ILE A 125 16.57 0.16 10.53
CA ILE A 125 16.03 1.28 9.74
C ILE A 125 16.36 1.20 8.25
N LEU A 126 17.37 0.42 7.84
CA LEU A 126 17.73 0.23 6.42
C LEU A 126 17.05 -0.99 5.78
N ASN A 127 16.28 -1.75 6.55
CA ASN A 127 15.66 -3.02 6.15
C ASN A 127 14.14 -2.96 6.30
N PRO A 128 13.42 -2.25 5.40
CA PRO A 128 11.97 -2.21 5.43
C PRO A 128 11.39 -3.62 5.21
N LYS A 129 10.36 -3.98 5.98
CA LYS A 129 9.74 -5.31 5.92
C LYS A 129 8.79 -5.50 4.74
N TYR A 130 8.28 -4.40 4.20
CA TYR A 130 7.38 -4.33 3.04
C TYR A 130 7.48 -2.97 2.36
N PHE A 131 6.95 -2.88 1.15
CA PHE A 131 6.80 -1.60 0.47
C PHE A 131 5.60 -0.84 1.00
N ILE A 132 5.71 0.48 1.09
CA ILE A 132 4.62 1.37 1.48
C ILE A 132 4.35 2.41 0.39
N GLY A 133 3.08 2.71 0.18
CA GLY A 133 2.64 3.82 -0.66
C GLY A 133 1.43 4.50 -0.05
N ARG A 134 1.19 5.75 -0.47
CA ARG A 134 0.02 6.53 -0.07
C ARG A 134 -0.67 7.13 -1.28
N TRP A 135 -1.97 6.92 -1.38
CA TRP A 135 -2.85 7.73 -2.22
C TRP A 135 -3.43 8.84 -1.35
N SER A 136 -2.80 10.01 -1.42
CA SER A 136 -3.29 11.20 -0.75
C SER A 136 -4.55 11.69 -1.46
N ILE A 137 -5.65 11.74 -0.72
CA ILE A 137 -6.97 12.14 -1.22
C ILE A 137 -7.60 13.13 -0.25
N ARG A 138 -8.34 14.11 -0.78
CA ARG A 138 -9.15 15.03 0.03
C ARG A 138 -10.66 14.89 -0.22
N SER A 139 -11.03 14.11 -1.22
CA SER A 139 -12.40 13.81 -1.60
C SER A 139 -12.53 12.39 -2.15
N GLN A 140 -13.78 11.91 -2.21
CA GLN A 140 -14.12 10.63 -2.86
C GLN A 140 -13.78 10.64 -4.36
N ASP A 141 -13.93 11.79 -5.03
CA ASP A 141 -13.60 11.95 -6.45
C ASP A 141 -12.10 11.81 -6.72
N ASP A 142 -11.24 12.23 -5.78
CA ASP A 142 -9.79 12.03 -5.91
C ASP A 142 -9.43 10.54 -5.94
N LEU A 143 -10.08 9.75 -5.08
CA LEU A 143 -9.93 8.30 -5.07
C LEU A 143 -10.36 7.68 -6.40
N ILE A 144 -11.53 8.06 -6.93
CA ILE A 144 -12.01 7.57 -8.22
C ILE A 144 -10.97 7.84 -9.32
N LYS A 145 -10.45 9.08 -9.40
CA LYS A 145 -9.46 9.48 -10.42
C LYS A 145 -8.16 8.69 -10.31
N VAL A 146 -7.57 8.60 -9.12
CA VAL A 146 -6.29 7.89 -8.91
C VAL A 146 -6.45 6.38 -9.16
N LYS A 147 -7.57 5.80 -8.68
CA LYS A 147 -7.90 4.40 -8.92
C LYS A 147 -8.01 4.08 -10.41
N MET A 148 -8.81 4.84 -11.14
CA MET A 148 -9.01 4.65 -12.58
C MET A 148 -7.69 4.75 -13.35
N ARG A 149 -6.89 5.79 -13.09
CA ARG A 149 -5.58 5.97 -13.74
C ARG A 149 -4.64 4.80 -13.46
N SER A 150 -4.64 4.30 -12.22
CA SER A 150 -3.78 3.17 -11.83
C SER A 150 -4.14 1.88 -12.56
N ILE A 151 -5.44 1.58 -12.70
CA ILE A 151 -5.90 0.40 -13.42
C ILE A 151 -5.64 0.55 -14.92
N GLN A 152 -6.02 1.70 -15.50
CA GLN A 152 -5.86 1.99 -16.93
C GLN A 152 -4.41 1.91 -17.37
N TYR A 153 -3.48 2.47 -16.58
CA TYR A 153 -2.06 2.44 -16.91
C TYR A 153 -1.52 1.01 -17.01
N ILE A 154 -1.97 0.10 -16.16
CA ILE A 154 -1.51 -1.30 -16.17
C ILE A 154 -2.15 -2.10 -17.31
N LYS A 155 -3.43 -1.85 -17.61
CA LYS A 155 -4.13 -2.53 -18.70
C LYS A 155 -3.71 -2.04 -20.10
N LEU A 156 -3.11 -0.86 -20.19
CA LEU A 156 -2.73 -0.20 -21.45
C LEU A 156 -3.93 0.05 -22.40
N ASP A 157 -5.13 0.18 -21.85
CA ASP A 157 -6.42 0.21 -22.59
C ASP A 157 -6.57 1.39 -23.60
N TYR A 158 -5.62 2.32 -23.68
CA TYR A 158 -5.64 3.50 -24.57
C TYR A 158 -4.35 3.76 -25.34
N ILE A 159 -3.47 2.76 -25.48
CA ILE A 159 -2.37 2.88 -26.45
C ILE A 159 -2.95 2.49 -27.82
N SER A 160 -3.00 3.45 -28.75
CA SER A 160 -3.23 3.11 -30.15
C SER A 160 -2.03 2.31 -30.62
N ASP A 161 -2.27 1.10 -31.11
CA ASP A 161 -1.23 0.36 -31.82
C ASP A 161 -0.83 1.19 -33.04
N HIS A 162 0.36 1.77 -32.99
CA HIS A 162 0.98 2.35 -34.17
C HIS A 162 1.54 1.19 -34.99
N THR A 163 0.70 0.66 -35.89
CA THR A 163 1.09 -0.26 -36.97
C THR A 163 1.92 0.45 -38.03
#